data_AF-A0A8J2F879-F1
#
_entry.id   AF-A0A8J2F879-F1
#
_cell.length_a   1.000
_cell.length_b   1.000
_cell.length_c   1.000
_cell.angle_alpha   90.00
_cell.angle_beta   90.00
_cell.angle_gamma   90.00
#
_symmetry.space_group_name_H-M   'P 1'
#
loop_
_entity.id
_entity.type
_entity.pdbx_description
1 polymer ?
#
loop_
_entity_poly.entity_id
_entity_poly.type
_entity_poly.pdbx_seq_one_letter_code
_entity_poly.pdbx_strand_id
1 'polypeptide(L)'
;MFHDFANFDADLGGWDVSKATSMASMFQDCDQFRGRGLERWDVSSVTDMDFMFSGNSALDAFLGRWDVSSVRSMRGVFRYATAMTGGGISAWNVANVTDMRDIFCGASSFNEPNLGKWNVAAVERVQDAFYDVPFAQPLNDWDLSKAFFGDWLDDGKKATPTRSHSAFIDVYLGLDTSRLPRSLWPRDPTKKSTEGHIAVPPVSRASASKSPPWTVESTEMLSGLAAREAPPSWLETAAPPCCCGRKAA
;
A
#
# COMPACT_ATOMS: atom_id res chain seq x y z
N MET A 1 -3.92 -19.12 9.47
CA MET A 1 -4.64 -19.86 10.54
C MET A 1 -5.66 -18.95 11.22
N PHE A 2 -5.31 -17.68 11.41
CA PHE A 2 -6.20 -16.58 11.79
C PHE A 2 -6.20 -15.57 10.63
N HIS A 3 -6.94 -15.90 9.57
CA HIS A 3 -7.10 -15.03 8.39
C HIS A 3 -8.43 -14.26 8.54
N ASP A 4 -8.45 -12.97 8.17
CA ASP A 4 -9.60 -12.04 8.32
C ASP A 4 -10.14 -11.91 9.76
N PHE A 5 -9.36 -12.26 10.79
CA PHE A 5 -9.84 -12.26 12.18
C PHE A 5 -9.47 -10.96 12.92
N ALA A 6 -10.06 -9.86 12.48
CA ALA A 6 -9.75 -8.49 12.90
C ALA A 6 -9.56 -8.28 14.42
N ASN A 7 -10.37 -8.91 15.28
CA ASN A 7 -10.35 -8.73 16.74
C ASN A 7 -9.42 -9.71 17.50
N PHE A 8 -8.51 -10.39 16.82
CA PHE A 8 -7.60 -11.36 17.45
C PHE A 8 -6.41 -10.66 18.13
N ASP A 9 -6.25 -10.79 19.45
CA ASP A 9 -5.02 -10.41 20.17
C ASP A 9 -4.71 -11.39 21.33
N ALA A 10 -4.31 -12.60 20.97
CA ALA A 10 -3.93 -13.64 21.94
C ALA A 10 -2.41 -13.68 22.18
N ASP A 11 -1.99 -14.09 23.38
CA ASP A 11 -0.59 -14.44 23.65
C ASP A 11 -0.29 -15.84 23.12
N LEU A 12 0.64 -15.95 22.18
CA LEU A 12 0.99 -17.20 21.50
C LEU A 12 2.36 -17.76 21.93
N GLY A 13 2.97 -17.22 22.98
CA GLY A 13 4.31 -17.61 23.44
C GLY A 13 4.44 -19.01 24.04
N GLY A 14 3.34 -19.78 24.09
CA GLY A 14 3.31 -21.19 24.49
C GLY A 14 3.09 -22.18 23.34
N TRP A 15 3.03 -21.72 22.09
CA TRP A 15 2.83 -22.58 20.91
C TRP A 15 4.17 -23.16 20.43
N ASP A 16 4.23 -24.48 20.23
CA ASP A 16 5.33 -25.14 19.52
C ASP A 16 5.06 -25.08 18.01
N VAL A 17 5.87 -24.29 17.31
CA VAL A 17 5.84 -24.13 15.86
C VAL A 17 7.11 -24.64 15.16
N SER A 18 8.00 -25.33 15.89
CA SER A 18 9.33 -25.78 15.42
C SER A 18 9.31 -26.68 14.18
N LYS A 19 8.15 -27.29 13.86
CA LYS A 19 7.92 -28.18 12.71
C LYS A 19 7.14 -27.52 11.57
N ALA A 20 6.72 -26.27 11.71
CA ALA A 20 6.02 -25.56 10.64
C ALA A 20 6.98 -25.25 9.50
N THR A 21 6.62 -25.63 8.27
CA THR A 21 7.42 -25.38 7.06
C THR A 21 6.86 -24.22 6.21
N SER A 22 5.59 -23.85 6.42
CA SER A 22 4.95 -22.65 5.87
C SER A 22 4.13 -21.99 6.97
N MET A 23 4.18 -20.66 7.01
CA MET A 23 3.36 -19.79 7.85
C MET A 23 2.59 -18.76 6.99
N ALA A 24 2.41 -19.05 5.70
CA ALA A 24 1.75 -18.15 4.77
C ALA A 24 0.34 -17.74 5.26
N SER A 25 0.05 -16.44 5.14
CA SER A 25 -1.19 -15.80 5.57
C SER A 25 -1.64 -16.17 6.99
N MET A 26 -0.70 -16.47 7.92
CA MET A 26 -1.08 -17.00 9.23
C MET A 26 -1.94 -16.03 10.05
N PHE A 27 -1.61 -14.73 9.99
CA PHE A 27 -2.25 -13.60 10.69
C PHE A 27 -2.61 -12.47 9.71
N GLN A 28 -2.89 -12.82 8.46
CA GLN A 28 -3.31 -11.85 7.47
C GLN A 28 -4.67 -11.25 7.86
N ASP A 29 -4.79 -9.94 7.71
CA ASP A 29 -5.99 -9.14 7.99
C ASP A 29 -6.52 -9.32 9.44
N CYS A 30 -5.59 -9.58 10.38
CA CYS A 30 -5.80 -9.56 11.83
C CYS A 30 -5.52 -8.17 12.42
N ASP A 31 -6.38 -7.17 12.13
CA ASP A 31 -6.19 -5.75 12.47
C ASP A 31 -5.70 -5.43 13.91
N GLN A 32 -6.09 -6.20 14.92
CA GLN A 32 -5.74 -5.95 16.33
C GLN A 32 -4.56 -6.79 16.86
N PHE A 33 -3.97 -7.69 16.06
CA PHE A 33 -3.00 -8.66 16.58
C PHE A 33 -1.60 -8.05 16.78
N ARG A 34 -1.23 -7.81 18.04
CA ARG A 34 0.04 -7.15 18.39
C ARG A 34 1.27 -8.07 18.31
N GLY A 35 1.10 -9.36 18.04
CA GLY A 35 2.20 -10.32 17.93
C GLY A 35 2.82 -10.73 19.28
N ARG A 36 2.02 -10.75 20.36
CA ARG A 36 2.50 -11.11 21.71
C ARG A 36 2.95 -12.57 21.80
N GLY A 37 4.17 -12.78 22.31
CA GLY A 37 4.75 -14.11 22.52
C GLY A 37 5.46 -14.69 21.30
N LEU A 38 5.38 -14.02 20.13
CA LEU A 38 6.06 -14.45 18.90
C LEU A 38 7.59 -14.46 19.05
N GLU A 39 8.16 -13.70 19.98
CA GLU A 39 9.60 -13.63 20.24
C GLU A 39 10.21 -14.97 20.74
N ARG A 40 9.36 -15.95 21.05
CA ARG A 40 9.72 -17.29 21.56
C ARG A 40 9.58 -18.39 20.51
N TRP A 41 9.01 -18.09 19.35
CA TRP A 41 8.77 -19.06 18.30
C TRP A 41 10.07 -19.50 17.63
N ASP A 42 10.25 -20.81 17.52
CA ASP A 42 11.28 -21.41 16.66
C ASP A 42 10.72 -21.52 15.23
N VAL A 43 11.16 -20.61 14.36
CA VAL A 43 10.78 -20.58 12.94
C VAL A 43 11.88 -21.14 12.02
N SER A 44 12.91 -21.80 12.56
CA SER A 44 14.07 -22.28 11.79
C SER A 44 13.73 -23.31 10.70
N SER A 45 12.60 -24.01 10.83
CA SER A 45 12.06 -24.93 9.81
C SER A 45 11.21 -24.25 8.72
N VAL A 46 10.87 -22.97 8.88
CA VAL A 46 9.95 -22.27 7.97
C VAL A 46 10.66 -21.91 6.67
N THR A 47 10.02 -22.25 5.55
CA THR A 47 10.51 -21.99 4.18
C THR A 47 9.68 -20.94 3.45
N ASP A 48 8.47 -20.66 3.94
CA ASP A 48 7.48 -19.80 3.31
C ASP A 48 6.73 -18.99 4.38
N MET A 49 6.78 -17.65 4.24
CA MET A 49 6.12 -16.68 5.13
C MET A 49 5.18 -15.75 4.36
N ASP A 50 4.79 -16.09 3.12
CA ASP A 50 4.05 -15.17 2.24
C ASP A 50 2.80 -14.60 2.92
N PHE A 51 2.69 -13.27 2.92
CA PHE A 51 1.59 -12.49 3.51
C PHE A 51 1.31 -12.76 5.00
N MET A 52 2.24 -13.34 5.77
CA MET A 52 2.00 -13.79 7.15
C MET A 52 1.33 -12.75 8.05
N PHE A 53 1.66 -11.46 7.91
CA PHE A 53 1.04 -10.33 8.62
C PHE A 53 0.50 -9.24 7.68
N SER A 54 0.21 -9.57 6.42
CA SER A 54 -0.41 -8.60 5.49
C SER A 54 -1.69 -8.04 6.08
N GLY A 55 -1.88 -6.72 6.08
CA GLY A 55 -3.06 -6.04 6.63
C GLY A 55 -3.11 -5.92 8.15
N ASN A 56 -2.18 -6.53 8.90
CA ASN A 56 -2.18 -6.43 10.36
C ASN A 56 -1.69 -5.05 10.83
N SER A 57 -2.63 -4.10 10.92
CA SER A 57 -2.35 -2.71 11.26
C SER A 57 -1.82 -2.47 12.68
N ALA A 58 -2.00 -3.39 13.62
CA ALA A 58 -1.57 -3.25 15.03
C ALA A 58 -0.28 -4.01 15.39
N LEU A 59 0.40 -4.65 14.42
CA LEU A 59 1.62 -5.41 14.67
C LEU A 59 2.78 -4.51 15.15
N ASP A 60 3.27 -4.77 16.36
CA ASP A 60 4.42 -4.09 16.98
C ASP A 60 5.24 -5.10 17.81
N ALA A 61 5.68 -6.17 17.14
CA ALA A 61 6.34 -7.31 17.76
C ALA A 61 7.85 -7.30 17.53
N PHE A 62 8.63 -7.75 18.54
CA PHE A 62 10.05 -7.98 18.37
C PHE A 62 10.32 -9.36 17.74
N LEU A 63 10.61 -9.35 16.44
CA LEU A 63 10.84 -10.55 15.62
C LEU A 63 12.33 -10.82 15.34
N GLY A 64 13.24 -9.96 15.80
CA GLY A 64 14.69 -10.10 15.61
C GLY A 64 15.35 -11.34 16.21
N ARG A 65 14.61 -12.19 16.95
CA ARG A 65 15.08 -13.50 17.45
C ARG A 65 14.85 -14.66 16.47
N TRP A 66 14.05 -14.44 15.43
CA TRP A 66 13.68 -15.47 14.47
C TRP A 66 14.86 -15.87 13.58
N ASP A 67 15.18 -17.17 13.56
CA ASP A 67 16.06 -17.73 12.53
C ASP A 67 15.27 -17.95 11.25
N VAL A 68 15.32 -16.96 10.36
CA VAL A 68 14.68 -17.02 9.03
C VAL A 68 15.61 -17.58 7.95
N SER A 69 16.75 -18.19 8.31
CA SER A 69 17.76 -18.63 7.33
C SER A 69 17.29 -19.73 6.37
N SER A 70 16.24 -20.46 6.72
CA SER A 70 15.57 -21.45 5.84
C SER A 70 14.54 -20.84 4.87
N VAL A 71 14.12 -19.59 5.10
CA VAL A 71 13.02 -18.95 4.35
C VAL A 71 13.44 -18.68 2.90
N ARG A 72 12.52 -19.00 1.98
CA ARG A 72 12.65 -18.80 0.52
C ARG A 72 11.73 -17.68 0.01
N SER A 73 10.54 -17.56 0.59
CA SER A 73 9.55 -16.57 0.19
C SER A 73 9.12 -15.71 1.38
N MET A 74 9.23 -14.39 1.22
CA MET A 74 8.84 -13.35 2.17
C MET A 74 7.93 -12.31 1.49
N ARG A 75 7.11 -12.73 0.53
CA ARG A 75 6.26 -11.81 -0.22
C ARG A 75 5.23 -11.18 0.70
N GLY A 76 5.17 -9.85 0.76
CA GLY A 76 4.13 -9.11 1.46
C GLY A 76 4.01 -9.39 2.96
N VAL A 77 5.07 -9.92 3.61
CA VAL A 77 5.03 -10.35 5.03
C VAL A 77 4.47 -9.25 5.95
N PHE A 78 4.86 -7.99 5.72
CA PHE A 78 4.45 -6.82 6.50
C PHE A 78 3.70 -5.78 5.67
N ARG A 79 3.10 -6.20 4.54
CA ARG A 79 2.29 -5.33 3.68
C ARG A 79 1.15 -4.70 4.49
N TYR A 80 1.02 -3.38 4.48
CA TYR A 80 0.07 -2.60 5.30
C TYR A 80 0.15 -2.84 6.83
N ALA A 81 1.29 -3.32 7.36
CA ALA A 81 1.51 -3.40 8.81
C ALA A 81 1.85 -2.02 9.39
N THR A 82 0.87 -1.12 9.45
CA THR A 82 1.08 0.33 9.65
C THR A 82 1.64 0.73 11.02
N ALA A 83 1.48 -0.08 12.07
CA ALA A 83 2.12 0.15 13.37
C ALA A 83 3.60 -0.27 13.44
N MET A 84 4.09 -1.12 12.52
CA MET A 84 5.46 -1.63 12.54
C MET A 84 6.46 -0.48 12.31
N THR A 85 7.30 -0.19 13.31
CA THR A 85 8.40 0.79 13.18
C THR A 85 9.75 0.15 12.86
N GLY A 86 10.02 -1.01 13.47
CA GLY A 86 11.23 -1.80 13.27
C GLY A 86 11.39 -2.92 14.30
N GLY A 87 10.84 -4.10 14.01
CA GLY A 87 10.80 -5.26 14.90
C GLY A 87 12.14 -5.97 15.17
N GLY A 88 13.29 -5.32 14.91
CA GLY A 88 14.62 -5.89 15.04
C GLY A 88 15.02 -6.81 13.87
N ILE A 89 14.31 -6.70 12.75
CA ILE A 89 14.47 -7.59 11.59
C ILE A 89 15.76 -7.32 10.80
N SER A 90 16.45 -6.20 11.07
CA SER A 90 17.80 -5.95 10.55
C SER A 90 18.85 -7.01 10.96
N ALA A 91 18.55 -7.84 11.98
CA ALA A 91 19.36 -8.98 12.39
C ALA A 91 19.10 -10.27 11.57
N TRP A 92 18.06 -10.31 10.72
CA TRP A 92 17.67 -11.51 9.98
C TRP A 92 18.67 -11.94 8.91
N ASN A 93 18.90 -13.26 8.82
CA ASN A 93 19.68 -13.86 7.74
C ASN A 93 18.80 -14.19 6.53
N VAL A 94 18.62 -13.23 5.64
CA VAL A 94 17.78 -13.37 4.43
C VAL A 94 18.51 -13.94 3.20
N ALA A 95 19.74 -14.47 3.35
CA ALA A 95 20.61 -14.88 2.25
C ALA A 95 20.06 -16.02 1.36
N ASN A 96 18.99 -16.69 1.80
CA ASN A 96 18.31 -17.78 1.08
C ASN A 96 16.98 -17.36 0.41
N VAL A 97 16.52 -16.13 0.65
CA VAL A 97 15.24 -15.61 0.18
C VAL A 97 15.33 -15.21 -1.29
N THR A 98 14.36 -15.66 -2.09
CA THR A 98 14.27 -15.41 -3.53
C THR A 98 13.13 -14.45 -3.90
N ASP A 99 12.12 -14.30 -3.04
CA ASP A 99 10.98 -13.39 -3.27
C ASP A 99 10.73 -12.49 -2.05
N MET A 100 10.80 -11.19 -2.27
CA MET A 100 10.56 -10.11 -1.32
C MET A 100 9.57 -9.06 -1.87
N ARG A 101 8.77 -9.43 -2.88
CA ARG A 101 7.76 -8.50 -3.43
C ARG A 101 6.84 -7.99 -2.34
N ASP A 102 6.43 -6.74 -2.45
CA ASP A 102 5.45 -6.11 -1.56
C ASP A 102 5.82 -6.12 -0.05
N ILE A 103 7.04 -6.54 0.36
CA ILE A 103 7.34 -6.97 1.75
C ILE A 103 6.98 -5.94 2.83
N PHE A 104 7.21 -4.66 2.59
CA PHE A 104 6.79 -3.54 3.45
C PHE A 104 5.76 -2.61 2.77
N CYS A 105 5.19 -2.98 1.62
CA CYS A 105 4.29 -2.12 0.83
C CYS A 105 3.17 -1.52 1.70
N GLY A 106 3.13 -0.19 1.81
CA GLY A 106 2.20 0.58 2.64
C GLY A 106 2.36 0.43 4.17
N ALA A 107 3.48 -0.11 4.66
CA ALA A 107 3.82 -0.12 6.10
C ALA A 107 4.26 1.28 6.55
N SER A 108 3.32 2.21 6.66
CA SER A 108 3.57 3.67 6.72
C SER A 108 4.42 4.19 7.90
N SER A 109 4.64 3.40 8.95
CA SER A 109 5.55 3.76 10.06
C SER A 109 6.95 3.12 9.96
N PHE A 110 7.19 2.26 8.97
CA PHE A 110 8.38 1.42 8.91
C PHE A 110 9.63 2.18 8.44
N ASN A 111 10.69 2.14 9.26
CA ASN A 111 11.94 2.85 8.98
C ASN A 111 13.15 2.21 9.68
N GLU A 112 13.21 0.87 9.78
CA GLU A 112 14.25 0.20 10.58
C GLU A 112 15.67 0.44 10.03
N PRO A 113 16.61 0.98 10.83
CA PRO A 113 17.99 1.19 10.41
C PRO A 113 18.73 -0.12 10.16
N ASN A 114 19.78 -0.05 9.34
CA ASN A 114 20.67 -1.17 9.00
C ASN A 114 20.12 -2.27 8.07
N LEU A 115 18.91 -2.16 7.49
CA LEU A 115 18.44 -3.12 6.48
C LEU A 115 19.37 -3.27 5.28
N GLY A 116 20.15 -2.24 4.95
CA GLY A 116 21.23 -2.32 3.95
C GLY A 116 22.24 -3.46 4.18
N LYS A 117 22.38 -3.97 5.42
CA LYS A 117 23.26 -5.11 5.75
C LYS A 117 22.70 -6.48 5.33
N TRP A 118 21.43 -6.56 4.92
CA TRP A 118 20.84 -7.80 4.43
C TRP A 118 21.54 -8.28 3.15
N ASN A 119 21.96 -9.54 3.14
CA ASN A 119 22.47 -10.18 1.93
C ASN A 119 21.32 -10.58 1.00
N VAL A 120 20.91 -9.65 0.14
CA VAL A 120 19.84 -9.88 -0.86
C VAL A 120 20.32 -10.47 -2.19
N ALA A 121 21.56 -10.97 -2.28
CA ALA A 121 22.16 -11.51 -3.52
C ALA A 121 21.51 -12.81 -4.06
N ALA A 122 20.49 -13.34 -3.38
CA ALA A 122 19.64 -14.43 -3.84
C ALA A 122 18.27 -13.97 -4.37
N VAL A 123 17.89 -12.71 -4.16
CA VAL A 123 16.54 -12.20 -4.47
C VAL A 123 16.35 -12.12 -5.99
N GLU A 124 15.32 -12.82 -6.47
CA GLU A 124 14.86 -12.79 -7.86
C GLU A 124 13.68 -11.83 -8.06
N ARG A 125 12.92 -11.51 -7.00
CA ARG A 125 11.74 -10.63 -7.07
C ARG A 125 11.69 -9.69 -5.87
N VAL A 126 11.63 -8.39 -6.13
CA VAL A 126 11.74 -7.32 -5.12
C VAL A 126 10.83 -6.12 -5.43
N GLN A 127 9.89 -6.31 -6.38
CA GLN A 127 8.96 -5.27 -6.82
C GLN A 127 8.16 -4.70 -5.64
N ASP A 128 8.04 -3.37 -5.60
CA ASP A 128 7.18 -2.62 -4.68
C ASP A 128 7.47 -2.89 -3.19
N ALA A 129 8.67 -3.38 -2.86
CA ALA A 129 9.09 -3.75 -1.50
C ALA A 129 8.88 -2.63 -0.46
N PHE A 130 8.99 -1.36 -0.87
CA PHE A 130 8.80 -0.15 -0.09
C PHE A 130 7.81 0.84 -0.74
N TYR A 131 6.93 0.37 -1.64
CA TYR A 131 5.90 1.23 -2.22
C TYR A 131 5.00 1.82 -1.14
N ASP A 132 4.76 3.13 -1.18
CA ASP A 132 3.98 3.88 -0.18
C ASP A 132 4.53 3.76 1.27
N VAL A 133 5.86 3.66 1.41
CA VAL A 133 6.58 3.67 2.69
C VAL A 133 7.49 4.90 2.77
N PRO A 134 7.48 5.70 3.86
CA PRO A 134 8.41 6.81 4.07
C PRO A 134 9.79 6.31 4.54
N PHE A 135 10.34 5.30 3.86
CA PHE A 135 11.59 4.64 4.22
C PHE A 135 12.79 5.51 3.83
N ALA A 136 13.67 5.80 4.81
CA ALA A 136 14.75 6.77 4.64
C ALA A 136 16.15 6.22 4.97
N GLN A 137 16.31 4.91 5.10
CA GLN A 137 17.59 4.28 5.45
C GLN A 137 18.40 3.89 4.20
N PRO A 138 19.74 3.87 4.28
CA PRO A 138 20.57 3.47 3.15
C PRO A 138 20.45 1.96 2.85
N LEU A 139 20.25 1.63 1.57
CA LEU A 139 20.24 0.26 1.03
C LEU A 139 21.44 -0.02 0.11
N ASN A 140 22.46 0.85 0.12
CA ASN A 140 23.55 0.90 -0.87
C ASN A 140 24.29 -0.44 -1.09
N ASP A 141 24.37 -1.30 -0.07
CA ASP A 141 25.10 -2.58 -0.12
C ASP A 141 24.25 -3.74 -0.69
N TRP A 142 22.98 -3.50 -1.06
CA TRP A 142 22.09 -4.50 -1.65
C TRP A 142 22.51 -4.89 -3.07
N ASP A 143 22.95 -6.14 -3.25
CA ASP A 143 23.28 -6.73 -4.55
C ASP A 143 22.02 -7.34 -5.20
N LEU A 144 21.32 -6.56 -6.03
CA LEU A 144 20.11 -6.99 -6.76
C LEU A 144 20.42 -7.52 -8.18
N SER A 145 21.65 -7.97 -8.45
CA SER A 145 22.05 -8.43 -9.80
C SER A 145 21.31 -9.66 -10.33
N LYS A 146 20.65 -10.43 -9.46
CA LYS A 146 19.77 -11.56 -9.83
C LYS A 146 18.30 -11.20 -9.97
N ALA A 147 17.88 -10.02 -9.50
CA ALA A 147 16.47 -9.67 -9.50
C ALA A 147 15.95 -9.56 -10.95
N PHE A 148 14.81 -10.19 -11.21
CA PHE A 148 14.12 -10.16 -12.48
C PHE A 148 13.10 -9.02 -12.46
N PHE A 149 13.42 -7.95 -13.18
CA PHE A 149 12.63 -6.72 -13.22
C PHE A 149 11.46 -6.78 -14.22
N GLY A 150 11.42 -7.79 -15.09
CA GLY A 150 10.41 -7.93 -16.14
C GLY A 150 10.68 -7.06 -17.36
N ASP A 151 9.98 -7.34 -18.45
CA ASP A 151 10.09 -6.59 -19.72
C ASP A 151 9.31 -5.25 -19.66
N TRP A 152 9.41 -4.50 -18.55
CA TRP A 152 8.84 -3.16 -18.37
C TRP A 152 9.68 -2.06 -19.06
N LEU A 153 10.24 -2.41 -20.22
CA LEU A 153 10.89 -1.52 -21.18
C LEU A 153 10.23 -1.79 -22.54
N ASP A 154 9.50 -0.80 -23.06
CA ASP A 154 8.72 -0.84 -24.31
C ASP A 154 9.55 -1.17 -25.58
N ASP A 155 10.86 -1.36 -25.45
CA ASP A 155 11.80 -1.69 -26.51
C ASP A 155 12.44 -3.10 -26.38
N GLY A 156 11.91 -3.96 -25.50
CA GLY A 156 12.28 -5.39 -25.45
C GLY A 156 13.71 -5.67 -24.98
N LYS A 157 14.35 -4.71 -24.33
CA LYS A 157 15.69 -4.84 -23.75
C LYS A 157 15.58 -5.13 -22.26
N LYS A 158 16.05 -6.31 -21.85
CA LYS A 158 16.18 -6.66 -20.43
C LYS A 158 17.20 -5.73 -19.76
N ALA A 159 16.72 -4.84 -18.89
CA ALA A 159 17.60 -4.11 -17.99
C ALA A 159 18.19 -5.10 -16.96
N THR A 160 19.48 -5.39 -17.07
CA THR A 160 20.25 -6.03 -16.00
C THR A 160 20.83 -4.94 -15.11
N PRO A 161 20.32 -4.69 -13.90
CA PRO A 161 20.94 -3.71 -13.04
C PRO A 161 22.31 -4.20 -12.59
N THR A 162 23.29 -3.32 -12.77
CA THR A 162 24.62 -3.50 -12.18
C THR A 162 24.60 -3.18 -10.69
N ARG A 163 25.67 -3.56 -10.01
CA ARG A 163 25.93 -3.50 -8.56
C ARG A 163 25.86 -2.11 -7.87
N SER A 164 25.33 -1.09 -8.53
CA SER A 164 25.21 0.27 -8.00
C SER A 164 23.74 0.61 -7.78
N HIS A 165 23.40 1.03 -6.56
CA HIS A 165 22.17 1.78 -6.32
C HIS A 165 22.04 2.89 -7.37
N SER A 166 20.86 2.98 -7.97
CA SER A 166 20.55 3.92 -9.05
C SER A 166 19.06 4.24 -8.99
N ALA A 167 18.65 5.37 -9.58
CA ALA A 167 17.25 5.79 -9.61
C ALA A 167 16.28 4.74 -10.19
N PHE A 168 16.77 3.78 -11.00
CA PHE A 168 15.98 2.64 -11.45
C PHE A 168 15.66 1.65 -10.33
N ILE A 169 16.61 1.38 -9.43
CA ILE A 169 16.40 0.51 -8.26
C ILE A 169 15.39 1.19 -7.31
N ASP A 170 15.54 2.48 -7.05
CA ASP A 170 14.60 3.25 -6.22
C ASP A 170 13.15 3.16 -6.76
N VAL A 171 12.99 3.26 -8.08
CA VAL A 171 11.69 3.10 -8.76
C VAL A 171 11.11 1.69 -8.57
N TYR A 172 11.89 0.63 -8.76
CA TYR A 172 11.41 -0.75 -8.62
C TYR A 172 11.18 -1.19 -7.17
N LEU A 173 11.90 -0.61 -6.22
CA LEU A 173 11.64 -0.75 -4.79
C LEU A 173 10.39 0.03 -4.35
N GLY A 174 9.89 0.98 -5.15
CA GLY A 174 8.75 1.84 -4.82
C GLY A 174 9.13 3.09 -4.00
N LEU A 175 10.43 3.39 -3.85
CA LEU A 175 10.97 4.51 -3.06
C LEU A 175 10.85 5.87 -3.76
N ASP A 176 10.88 5.92 -5.10
CA ASP A 176 10.67 7.16 -5.88
C ASP A 176 9.55 6.97 -6.93
N THR A 177 8.31 7.10 -6.47
CA THR A 177 7.13 7.08 -7.36
C THR A 177 6.96 8.37 -8.18
N SER A 178 7.70 9.44 -7.88
CA SER A 178 7.60 10.72 -8.57
C SER A 178 8.15 10.68 -10.00
N ARG A 179 9.01 9.69 -10.29
CA ARG A 179 9.64 9.47 -11.60
C ARG A 179 8.97 8.37 -12.44
N LEU A 180 7.91 7.75 -11.96
CA LEU A 180 7.15 6.73 -12.69
C LEU A 180 6.19 7.34 -13.72
N PRO A 181 6.27 6.97 -15.01
CA PRO A 181 5.21 7.23 -15.97
C PRO A 181 3.87 6.63 -15.51
N ARG A 182 2.80 7.44 -15.49
CA ARG A 182 1.42 6.99 -15.16
C ARG A 182 0.89 5.85 -16.04
N SER A 183 1.51 5.59 -17.18
CA SER A 183 1.20 4.47 -18.09
C SER A 183 1.61 3.10 -17.56
N LEU A 184 2.50 3.02 -16.57
CA LEU A 184 3.02 1.75 -16.02
C LEU A 184 2.13 1.14 -14.93
N TRP A 185 1.06 1.82 -14.50
CA TRP A 185 0.17 1.31 -13.45
C TRP A 185 -1.02 0.53 -14.03
N PRO A 186 -1.37 -0.67 -13.50
CA PRO A 186 -2.60 -1.36 -13.85
C PRO A 186 -3.81 -0.48 -13.54
N ARG A 187 -4.69 -0.22 -14.53
CA ARG A 187 -5.88 0.60 -14.32
C ARG A 187 -6.69 0.08 -13.12
N ASP A 188 -6.90 0.97 -12.15
CA ASP A 188 -7.72 0.74 -10.96
C ASP A 188 -9.08 0.12 -11.36
N PRO A 189 -9.38 -1.13 -10.97
CA PRO A 189 -10.60 -1.82 -11.39
C PRO A 189 -11.87 -1.18 -10.83
N THR A 190 -11.77 -0.28 -9.84
CA THR A 190 -12.89 0.49 -9.28
C THR A 190 -13.15 1.79 -10.05
N LYS A 191 -12.20 2.29 -10.83
CA LYS A 191 -12.34 3.53 -11.62
C LYS A 191 -12.71 3.24 -13.07
N LYS A 192 -14.02 3.23 -13.35
CA LYS A 192 -14.53 3.28 -14.73
C LYS A 192 -13.99 4.51 -15.44
N SER A 193 -13.39 4.31 -16.62
CA SER A 193 -12.80 5.38 -17.42
C SER A 193 -13.88 6.30 -18.02
N THR A 194 -14.04 7.50 -17.46
CA THR A 194 -14.72 8.62 -18.12
C THR A 194 -13.71 9.50 -18.85
N GLU A 195 -13.05 8.95 -19.87
CA GLU A 195 -12.24 9.74 -20.80
C GLU A 195 -12.17 9.03 -22.16
N GLY A 196 -12.97 9.55 -23.09
CA GLY A 196 -13.05 9.08 -24.47
C GLY A 196 -13.60 10.20 -25.35
N HIS A 197 -12.99 10.37 -26.52
CA HIS A 197 -13.36 11.32 -27.58
C HIS A 197 -13.01 12.80 -27.37
N ILE A 198 -11.72 13.11 -27.53
CA ILE A 198 -11.35 14.30 -28.31
C ILE A 198 -11.66 13.98 -29.77
N ALA A 199 -12.69 14.61 -30.34
CA ALA A 199 -12.97 14.58 -31.77
C ALA A 199 -12.54 15.91 -32.41
N VAL A 200 -11.51 15.88 -33.24
CA VAL A 200 -11.08 17.03 -34.05
C VAL A 200 -12.09 17.20 -35.21
N PRO A 201 -12.55 18.43 -35.52
CA PRO A 201 -13.62 18.64 -36.50
C PRO A 201 -13.09 18.67 -37.95
N PRO A 202 -13.87 18.21 -38.93
CA PRO A 202 -13.67 18.56 -40.34
C PRO A 202 -14.44 19.84 -40.72
N VAL A 203 -13.82 20.72 -41.51
CA VAL A 203 -14.45 21.90 -42.09
C VAL A 203 -14.57 21.75 -43.61
N SER A 204 -15.77 21.84 -44.17
CA SER A 204 -16.07 22.45 -45.47
C SER A 204 -17.60 22.51 -45.73
N ARG A 205 -18.03 23.12 -46.85
CA ARG A 205 -19.19 24.03 -46.90
C ARG A 205 -19.98 23.91 -48.20
N ALA A 206 -21.31 23.66 -48.13
CA ALA A 206 -22.35 23.98 -49.13
C ALA A 206 -23.71 23.37 -48.69
N SER A 207 -24.91 23.80 -49.11
CA SER A 207 -25.49 25.13 -49.38
C SER A 207 -26.98 24.97 -49.74
N ALA A 208 -27.87 25.89 -49.30
CA ALA A 208 -29.29 26.03 -49.72
C ALA A 208 -30.26 24.87 -49.37
N SER A 209 -31.59 25.04 -49.30
CA SER A 209 -32.45 26.20 -48.98
C SER A 209 -33.91 25.73 -48.77
N LYS A 210 -34.66 26.38 -47.87
CA LYS A 210 -36.06 26.84 -48.01
C LYS A 210 -36.70 27.10 -46.63
N SER A 211 -37.45 28.19 -46.54
CA SER A 211 -38.03 28.74 -45.31
C SER A 211 -39.57 28.50 -45.26
N PRO A 212 -40.36 29.13 -44.37
CA PRO A 212 -41.16 28.44 -43.35
C PRO A 212 -42.68 28.54 -43.70
N PRO A 213 -43.67 28.68 -42.78
CA PRO A 213 -43.83 29.93 -41.99
C PRO A 213 -44.60 29.85 -40.62
N TRP A 214 -44.66 31.01 -39.92
CA TRP A 214 -45.65 31.45 -38.91
C TRP A 214 -45.61 30.82 -37.48
N THR A 215 -45.88 31.54 -36.38
CA THR A 215 -46.09 33.00 -36.08
C THR A 215 -46.05 33.24 -34.56
N VAL A 216 -45.66 34.46 -34.12
CA VAL A 216 -46.11 35.28 -32.94
C VAL A 216 -46.21 34.65 -31.53
N GLU A 217 -46.24 35.30 -30.35
CA GLU A 217 -45.87 36.61 -29.75
C GLU A 217 -46.00 36.43 -28.19
N SER A 218 -45.54 37.28 -27.25
CA SER A 218 -44.72 38.51 -27.20
C SER A 218 -44.26 38.78 -25.72
N THR A 219 -43.83 40.01 -25.39
CA THR A 219 -44.05 40.82 -24.13
C THR A 219 -44.29 40.12 -22.76
N GLU A 220 -43.80 40.59 -21.60
CA GLU A 220 -43.13 41.87 -21.28
C GLU A 220 -42.35 41.90 -19.93
N MET A 221 -41.56 42.97 -19.81
CA MET A 221 -40.98 43.68 -18.64
C MET A 221 -41.51 43.38 -17.22
N LEU A 222 -40.62 43.14 -16.23
CA LEU A 222 -39.83 44.10 -15.40
C LEU A 222 -40.62 44.96 -14.40
N SER A 223 -40.55 44.57 -13.11
CA SER A 223 -40.49 45.41 -11.89
C SER A 223 -40.57 44.48 -10.65
N GLY A 224 -39.99 44.74 -9.47
CA GLY A 224 -39.10 45.82 -9.06
C GLY A 224 -39.66 46.72 -7.96
N LEU A 225 -39.70 46.29 -6.69
CA LEU A 225 -39.27 47.08 -5.50
C LEU A 225 -39.34 46.31 -4.16
N ALA A 226 -38.51 46.76 -3.20
CA ALA A 226 -38.34 46.29 -1.82
C ALA A 226 -39.59 46.52 -0.92
N ALA A 227 -39.73 46.03 0.33
CA ALA A 227 -38.75 45.95 1.44
C ALA A 227 -39.31 45.29 2.73
N ARG A 228 -38.41 44.88 3.65
CA ARG A 228 -38.63 44.55 5.10
C ARG A 228 -39.50 43.29 5.38
N GLU A 229 -39.38 42.53 6.48
CA GLU A 229 -38.82 42.76 7.84
C GLU A 229 -37.97 41.57 8.36
N ALA A 230 -37.41 41.69 9.58
CA ALA A 230 -36.70 40.65 10.36
C ALA A 230 -36.66 41.06 11.86
N PRO A 231 -36.23 40.21 12.82
CA PRO A 231 -36.32 38.74 12.98
C PRO A 231 -37.10 38.37 14.28
N PRO A 232 -36.97 37.16 14.88
CA PRO A 232 -36.01 37.03 15.99
C PRO A 232 -35.29 35.65 16.17
N SER A 233 -34.43 35.62 17.18
CA SER A 233 -33.61 34.57 17.83
C SER A 233 -34.17 33.12 17.86
N TRP A 234 -33.37 32.06 18.07
CA TRP A 234 -32.24 31.92 19.02
C TRP A 234 -31.17 30.86 18.67
N LEU A 235 -29.93 31.19 19.09
CA LEU A 235 -28.76 30.37 19.42
C LEU A 235 -28.73 28.86 19.12
N GLU A 236 -27.68 28.43 18.41
CA GLU A 236 -27.06 27.12 18.66
C GLU A 236 -25.53 27.20 18.50
N THR A 237 -24.81 27.07 19.63
CA THR A 237 -23.35 26.96 19.68
C THR A 237 -22.95 26.00 20.80
N ALA A 238 -21.85 25.26 20.57
CA ALA A 238 -21.13 24.38 21.49
C ALA A 238 -21.66 22.93 21.71
N ALA A 239 -20.73 22.00 21.57
CA ALA A 239 -20.81 20.59 21.98
C ALA A 239 -20.40 20.43 23.47
N PRO A 240 -20.25 19.21 24.04
CA PRO A 240 -20.69 17.87 23.64
C PRO A 240 -21.62 17.25 24.71
N PRO A 241 -21.81 15.91 24.74
CA PRO A 241 -21.51 15.25 26.02
C PRO A 241 -20.86 13.86 25.91
N CYS A 242 -19.90 13.61 26.80
CA CYS A 242 -19.62 12.26 27.30
C CYS A 242 -20.72 11.85 28.29
N CYS A 243 -21.09 10.56 28.35
CA CYS A 243 -21.78 10.01 29.52
C CYS A 243 -21.36 8.56 29.83
N CYS A 244 -21.17 8.28 31.12
CA CYS A 244 -20.55 7.06 31.63
C CYS A 244 -21.56 6.17 32.39
N GLY A 245 -21.22 4.90 32.63
CA GLY A 245 -21.83 4.07 33.67
C GLY A 245 -21.20 2.67 33.76
N ARG A 246 -20.20 2.41 34.62
CA ARG A 246 -20.30 1.84 36.01
C ARG A 246 -20.96 0.44 36.05
N LYS A 247 -20.44 -0.60 36.72
CA LYS A 247 -19.54 -0.72 37.90
C LYS A 247 -18.73 -2.04 37.92
N ALA A 248 -17.60 -2.06 38.63
CA ALA A 248 -17.06 -3.10 39.55
C ALA A 248 -15.53 -2.86 39.69
N ALA A 249 -14.88 -2.94 40.87
CA ALA A 249 -15.35 -3.19 42.24
C ALA A 249 -14.82 -2.08 43.19
#